data_AF-A0A6B2ED70-F1
#
_entry.id   AF-A0A6B2ED70-F1
#
_cell.length_a   1.000
_cell.length_b   1.000
_cell.length_c   1.000
_cell.angle_alpha   90.00
_cell.angle_beta   90.00
_cell.angle_gamma   90.00
#
_symmetry.space_group_name_H-M   'P 1'
#
loop_
_entity.id
_entity.type
_entity.pdbx_description
1 polymer ?
#
loop_
_entity_poly.entity_id
_entity_poly.type
_entity_poly.pdbx_seq_one_letter_code
_entity_poly.pdbx_strand_id
1 'polypeptide(L)'
;KTSAVVGDAEPSTVAEFVDEEDEEHERRQFYESRRNKSRLNGQHRNVVLERKPYEQSESWVHNTLKYQRSLFGRYGLASGVNPRICFPTAEELAEKKEYNRVAYPLTIDEMRSQIETAKREKAERIRQREEDVAAKLSRLEKWSQEFRDRVAKAEAEAQAAKDRRERLVEEVRRHFGFKLDTKDERFKELLAQKEKEDKKIQKEARKKAREEKVIAKLLAKSNE
;
A
#
# COMPACT_ATOMS: atom_id res chain seq x y z
N LYS A 1 -29.95 -101.39 -28.11
CA LYS A 1 -28.90 -102.26 -27.55
C LYS A 1 -27.62 -101.45 -27.62
N THR A 2 -26.96 -100.96 -26.58
CA THR A 2 -26.86 -101.30 -25.14
C THR A 2 -26.14 -100.10 -24.48
N SER A 3 -26.71 -99.51 -23.44
CA SER A 3 -26.14 -99.45 -22.07
C SER A 3 -24.74 -98.83 -21.92
N ALA A 4 -24.67 -97.59 -21.42
CA ALA A 4 -23.55 -97.05 -20.64
C ALA A 4 -24.17 -96.31 -19.43
N VAL A 5 -24.49 -97.04 -18.35
CA VAL A 5 -23.74 -97.13 -17.08
C VAL A 5 -23.31 -95.75 -16.55
N VAL A 6 -24.14 -95.28 -15.62
CA VAL A 6 -23.88 -94.23 -14.63
C VAL A 6 -22.79 -94.71 -13.68
N GLY A 7 -21.80 -93.86 -13.42
CA GLY A 7 -20.82 -94.04 -12.35
C GLY A 7 -20.82 -92.80 -11.46
N ASP A 8 -21.35 -92.96 -10.25
CA ASP A 8 -21.28 -92.03 -9.12
C ASP A 8 -19.82 -91.68 -8.80
N ALA A 9 -19.53 -90.38 -8.67
CA ALA A 9 -18.25 -89.87 -8.18
C ALA A 9 -18.47 -89.24 -6.81
N GLU A 10 -18.18 -90.00 -5.77
CA GLU A 10 -18.06 -89.54 -4.37
C GLU A 10 -17.01 -88.42 -4.26
N PRO A 11 -17.29 -87.32 -3.53
CA PRO A 11 -16.29 -86.30 -3.26
C PRO A 11 -15.29 -86.81 -2.21
N SER A 12 -14.07 -87.08 -2.68
CA SER A 12 -12.87 -87.29 -1.85
C SER A 12 -12.67 -86.12 -0.88
N THR A 13 -12.96 -86.33 0.40
CA THR A 13 -12.64 -85.43 1.51
C THR A 13 -11.13 -85.46 1.75
N VAL A 14 -10.43 -84.51 1.14
CA VAL A 14 -9.03 -84.21 1.49
C VAL A 14 -9.05 -83.57 2.87
N ALA A 15 -8.62 -84.32 3.89
CA ALA A 15 -8.44 -83.81 5.24
C ALA A 15 -7.33 -82.74 5.23
N GLU A 16 -7.72 -81.47 5.34
CA GLU A 16 -6.80 -80.38 5.65
C GLU A 16 -6.22 -80.61 7.05
N PHE A 17 -4.91 -80.84 7.13
CA PHE A 17 -4.16 -80.74 8.37
C PHE A 17 -4.15 -79.26 8.76
N VAL A 18 -5.13 -78.86 9.56
CA VAL A 18 -5.12 -77.55 10.24
C VAL A 18 -4.22 -77.71 11.45
N ASP A 19 -3.11 -76.99 11.48
CA ASP A 19 -2.17 -77.02 12.60
C ASP A 19 -2.88 -76.51 13.87
N GLU A 20 -2.74 -77.19 15.01
CA GLU A 20 -3.42 -76.84 16.28
C GLU A 20 -3.19 -75.38 16.71
N GLU A 21 -2.06 -74.78 16.28
CA GLU A 21 -1.70 -73.39 16.50
C GLU A 21 -2.63 -72.40 15.77
N ASP A 22 -3.06 -72.73 14.55
CA ASP A 22 -3.96 -71.89 13.76
C ASP A 22 -5.36 -71.84 14.41
N GLU A 23 -5.85 -72.99 14.88
CA GLU A 23 -7.13 -73.03 15.62
C GLU A 23 -7.07 -72.20 16.92
N GLU A 24 -5.94 -72.23 17.63
CA GLU A 24 -5.75 -71.37 18.81
C GLU A 24 -5.76 -69.89 18.46
N HIS A 25 -5.13 -69.49 17.35
CA HIS A 25 -5.12 -68.13 16.87
C HIS A 25 -6.54 -67.66 16.50
N GLU A 26 -7.30 -68.48 15.80
CA GLU A 26 -8.70 -68.20 15.47
C GLU A 26 -9.58 -68.08 16.72
N ARG A 27 -9.42 -69.00 17.69
CA ARG A 27 -10.09 -68.93 19.00
C ARG A 27 -9.78 -67.62 19.72
N ARG A 28 -8.51 -67.19 19.74
CA ARG A 28 -8.08 -65.92 20.36
C ARG A 28 -8.72 -64.71 19.66
N GLN A 29 -8.68 -64.66 18.32
CA GLN A 29 -9.31 -63.59 17.54
C GLN A 29 -10.83 -63.53 17.75
N PHE A 30 -11.49 -64.67 17.88
CA PHE A 30 -12.91 -64.77 18.19
C PHE A 30 -13.25 -64.13 19.54
N TYR A 31 -12.49 -64.45 20.59
CA TYR A 31 -12.68 -63.85 21.91
C TYR A 31 -12.34 -62.35 21.93
N GLU A 32 -11.29 -61.92 21.24
CA GLU A 32 -10.92 -60.50 21.12
C GLU A 32 -11.98 -59.67 20.39
N SER A 33 -12.60 -60.24 19.37
CA SER A 33 -13.70 -59.62 18.63
C SER A 33 -14.91 -59.38 19.55
N ARG A 34 -15.25 -60.35 20.40
CA ARG A 34 -16.33 -60.21 21.40
C ARG A 34 -16.00 -59.24 22.54
N ARG A 35 -14.72 -59.05 22.86
CA ARG A 35 -14.27 -58.06 23.87
C ARG A 35 -14.39 -56.61 23.37
N ASN A 36 -14.46 -56.39 22.05
CA ASN A 36 -14.58 -55.05 21.48
C ASN A 36 -15.98 -54.45 21.71
N LYS A 37 -16.08 -53.50 22.65
CA LYS A 37 -17.33 -52.76 22.95
C LYS A 37 -17.44 -51.41 22.25
N SER A 38 -16.43 -51.00 21.49
CA SER A 38 -16.35 -49.64 20.94
C SER A 38 -17.41 -49.33 19.87
N ARG A 39 -18.03 -50.38 19.28
CA ARG A 39 -18.95 -50.29 18.12
C ARG A 39 -18.38 -49.52 16.93
N LEU A 40 -17.07 -49.26 16.95
CA LEU A 40 -16.37 -48.49 15.95
C LEU A 40 -15.91 -49.42 14.83
N ASN A 41 -15.91 -48.91 13.60
CA ASN A 41 -15.39 -49.67 12.47
C ASN A 41 -13.90 -49.98 12.67
N GLY A 42 -13.43 -51.11 12.13
CA GLY A 42 -12.05 -51.59 12.33
C GLY A 42 -11.01 -50.51 12.00
N GLN A 43 -11.21 -49.77 10.92
CA GLN A 43 -10.28 -48.73 10.46
C GLN A 43 -10.22 -47.55 11.43
N HIS A 44 -11.38 -47.08 11.90
CA HIS A 44 -11.45 -45.99 12.87
C HIS A 44 -10.90 -46.42 14.24
N ARG A 45 -11.09 -47.68 14.63
CA ARG A 45 -10.48 -48.25 15.84
C ARG A 45 -8.96 -48.28 15.71
N ASN A 46 -8.44 -48.65 14.55
CA ASN A 46 -7.00 -48.63 14.30
C ASN A 46 -6.42 -47.22 14.42
N VAL A 47 -7.13 -46.18 13.94
CA VAL A 47 -6.73 -44.78 14.14
C VAL A 47 -6.60 -44.44 15.63
N VAL A 48 -7.59 -44.83 16.45
CA VAL A 48 -7.58 -44.57 17.90
C VAL A 48 -6.43 -45.31 18.60
N LEU A 49 -6.08 -46.50 18.11
CA LEU A 49 -4.98 -47.31 18.65
C LEU A 49 -3.62 -46.98 18.02
N GLU A 50 -3.52 -45.90 17.25
CA GLU A 50 -2.31 -45.48 16.55
C GLU A 50 -1.72 -46.59 15.63
N ARG A 51 -2.61 -47.38 15.02
CA ARG A 51 -2.28 -48.42 14.05
C ARG A 51 -2.73 -48.01 12.64
N LYS A 52 -2.14 -48.64 11.63
CA LYS A 52 -2.49 -48.47 10.21
C LYS A 52 -4.01 -48.64 10.00
N PRO A 53 -4.74 -47.61 9.52
CA PRO A 53 -6.20 -47.66 9.44
C PRO A 53 -6.74 -48.64 8.40
N TYR A 54 -6.17 -48.61 7.19
CA TYR A 54 -6.62 -49.42 6.06
C TYR A 54 -5.52 -50.38 5.64
N GLU A 55 -5.83 -51.67 5.53
CA GLU A 55 -4.86 -52.65 5.01
C GLU A 55 -4.74 -52.55 3.48
N GLN A 56 -5.89 -52.43 2.81
CA GLN A 56 -6.02 -52.24 1.37
C GLN A 56 -6.50 -50.82 1.03
N SER A 57 -6.15 -50.33 -0.15
CA SER A 57 -6.59 -49.00 -0.59
C SER A 57 -8.07 -49.01 -1.00
N GLU A 58 -8.94 -48.54 -0.11
CA GLU A 58 -10.38 -48.40 -0.39
C GLU A 58 -10.72 -47.21 -1.32
N SER A 59 -9.90 -46.16 -1.32
CA SER A 59 -10.13 -44.94 -2.11
C SER A 59 -8.93 -44.60 -2.98
N TRP A 60 -9.17 -43.89 -4.10
CA TRP A 60 -8.08 -43.38 -4.94
C TRP A 60 -7.11 -42.47 -4.17
N VAL A 61 -7.63 -41.74 -3.17
CA VAL A 61 -6.80 -40.87 -2.31
C VAL A 61 -5.72 -41.68 -1.59
N HIS A 62 -5.99 -42.93 -1.19
CA HIS A 62 -5.02 -43.78 -0.52
C HIS A 62 -3.82 -44.15 -1.41
N ASN A 63 -4.01 -44.10 -2.73
CA ASN A 63 -2.96 -44.36 -3.72
C ASN A 63 -2.13 -43.11 -4.04
N THR A 64 -2.51 -41.93 -3.53
CA THR A 64 -1.74 -40.70 -3.77
C THR A 64 -0.45 -40.68 -2.93
N LEU A 65 0.61 -40.11 -3.50
CA LEU A 65 1.89 -39.92 -2.78
C LEU A 65 1.70 -39.10 -1.50
N LYS A 66 0.79 -38.11 -1.52
CA LYS A 66 0.47 -37.29 -0.35
C LYS A 66 -0.06 -38.13 0.82
N TYR A 67 -1.00 -39.03 0.55
CA TYR A 67 -1.54 -39.91 1.59
C TYR A 67 -0.49 -40.87 2.11
N GLN A 68 0.28 -41.50 1.22
CA GLN A 68 1.35 -42.44 1.61
C GLN A 68 2.44 -41.75 2.46
N ARG A 69 2.86 -40.53 2.09
CA ARG A 69 3.79 -39.70 2.88
C ARG A 69 3.22 -39.37 4.27
N SER A 70 1.94 -39.01 4.35
CA SER A 70 1.24 -38.74 5.61
C SER A 70 1.14 -39.99 6.49
N LEU A 71 0.83 -41.14 5.89
CA LEU A 71 0.72 -42.42 6.57
C LEU A 71 2.06 -42.85 7.16
N PHE A 72 3.14 -42.74 6.38
CA PHE A 72 4.50 -42.99 6.85
C PHE A 72 4.90 -42.00 7.96
N GLY A 73 4.53 -40.72 7.84
CA GLY A 73 4.81 -39.73 8.88
C GLY A 73 4.13 -40.02 10.22
N ARG A 74 2.94 -40.62 10.22
CA ARG A 74 2.20 -40.97 11.44
C ARG A 74 2.62 -42.31 12.06
N TYR A 75 2.79 -43.34 11.24
CA TYR A 75 2.97 -44.71 11.72
C TYR A 75 4.38 -45.28 11.45
N GLY A 76 5.26 -44.52 10.80
CA GLY A 76 6.63 -44.93 10.49
C GLY A 76 6.69 -46.20 9.65
N LEU A 77 7.65 -47.08 9.97
CA LEU A 77 7.84 -48.37 9.28
C LEU A 77 6.66 -49.32 9.44
N ALA A 78 5.86 -49.19 10.51
CA ALA A 78 4.66 -50.01 10.71
C ALA A 78 3.58 -49.75 9.65
N SER A 79 3.69 -48.65 8.89
CA SER A 79 2.80 -48.36 7.76
C SER A 79 3.03 -49.29 6.55
N GLY A 80 4.19 -49.93 6.45
CA GLY A 80 4.59 -50.71 5.27
C GLY A 80 4.87 -49.87 4.01
N VAL A 81 4.92 -48.53 4.14
CA VAL A 81 5.22 -47.64 3.02
C VAL A 81 6.72 -47.49 2.85
N ASN A 82 7.19 -47.56 1.59
CA ASN A 82 8.60 -47.35 1.26
C ASN A 82 9.06 -45.91 1.61
N PRO A 83 10.08 -45.73 2.49
CA PRO A 83 10.52 -44.39 2.92
C PRO A 83 11.00 -43.48 1.79
N ARG A 84 11.50 -44.06 0.68
CA ARG A 84 11.96 -43.34 -0.52
C ARG A 84 10.92 -42.35 -1.05
N ILE A 85 9.63 -42.65 -0.88
CA ILE A 85 8.53 -41.81 -1.34
C ILE A 85 8.55 -40.43 -0.67
N CYS A 86 9.12 -40.31 0.54
CA CYS A 86 9.22 -39.03 1.26
C CYS A 86 10.21 -38.05 0.62
N PHE A 87 11.13 -38.53 -0.20
CA PHE A 87 12.07 -37.68 -0.91
C PHE A 87 11.50 -37.27 -2.27
N PRO A 88 11.83 -36.05 -2.74
CA PRO A 88 11.40 -35.61 -4.06
C PRO A 88 12.05 -36.43 -5.18
N THR A 89 11.36 -36.53 -6.31
CA THR A 89 11.94 -37.09 -7.53
C THR A 89 12.91 -36.08 -8.17
N ALA A 90 13.73 -36.54 -9.12
CA ALA A 90 14.62 -35.66 -9.86
C ALA A 90 13.87 -34.57 -10.64
N GLU A 91 12.68 -34.90 -11.16
CA GLU A 91 11.79 -33.98 -11.85
C GLU A 91 11.23 -32.93 -10.89
N GLU A 92 10.66 -33.34 -9.74
CA GLU A 92 10.16 -32.41 -8.70
C GLU A 92 11.28 -31.48 -8.19
N LEU A 93 12.52 -31.98 -8.13
CA LEU A 93 13.68 -31.17 -7.73
C LEU A 93 14.04 -30.13 -8.79
N ALA A 94 14.00 -30.50 -10.08
CA ALA A 94 14.26 -29.59 -11.19
C ALA A 94 13.20 -28.49 -11.26
N GLU A 95 11.92 -28.83 -11.13
CA GLU A 95 10.81 -27.88 -11.07
C GLU A 95 10.96 -26.89 -9.91
N LYS A 96 11.29 -27.39 -8.70
CA LYS A 96 11.53 -26.53 -7.54
C LYS A 96 12.72 -25.60 -7.74
N LYS A 97 13.79 -26.07 -8.37
CA LYS A 97 14.95 -25.23 -8.69
C LYS A 97 14.59 -24.12 -9.68
N GLU A 98 13.84 -24.45 -10.72
CA GLU A 98 13.37 -23.47 -11.70
C GLU A 98 12.43 -22.45 -11.06
N TYR A 99 11.46 -22.92 -10.26
CA TYR A 99 10.56 -22.05 -9.52
C TYR A 99 11.33 -21.08 -8.60
N ASN A 100 12.31 -21.58 -7.84
CA ASN A 100 13.12 -20.74 -6.97
C ASN A 100 13.94 -19.71 -7.77
N ARG A 101 14.49 -20.11 -8.92
CA ARG A 101 15.24 -19.19 -9.80
C ARG A 101 14.36 -18.06 -10.33
N VAL A 102 13.11 -18.34 -10.67
CA VAL A 102 12.18 -17.36 -11.24
C VAL A 102 11.53 -16.50 -10.15
N ALA A 103 11.05 -17.12 -9.07
CA ALA A 103 10.35 -16.42 -7.99
C ALA A 103 11.31 -15.65 -7.07
N TYR A 104 12.51 -16.17 -6.84
CA TYR A 104 13.51 -15.61 -5.95
C TYR A 104 14.87 -15.50 -6.67
N PRO A 105 14.99 -14.57 -7.64
CA PRO A 105 16.17 -14.48 -8.49
C PRO A 105 17.41 -13.93 -7.76
N LEU A 106 17.21 -13.14 -6.71
CA LEU A 106 18.28 -12.48 -5.99
C LEU A 106 18.76 -13.30 -4.80
N THR A 107 20.07 -13.32 -4.61
CA THR A 107 20.69 -13.83 -3.39
C THR A 107 20.48 -12.89 -2.22
N ILE A 108 20.63 -13.40 -1.00
CA ILE A 108 20.46 -12.60 0.23
C ILE A 108 21.44 -11.41 0.26
N ASP A 109 22.66 -11.58 -0.24
CA ASP A 109 23.67 -10.52 -0.25
C ASP A 109 23.35 -9.44 -1.29
N GLU A 110 22.82 -9.81 -2.46
CA GLU A 110 22.32 -8.85 -3.45
C GLU A 110 21.10 -8.08 -2.94
N MET A 111 20.19 -8.75 -2.22
CA MET A 111 19.07 -8.06 -1.58
C MET A 111 19.56 -7.04 -0.54
N ARG A 112 20.58 -7.39 0.24
CA ARG A 112 21.19 -6.47 1.22
C ARG A 112 21.80 -5.26 0.54
N SER A 113 22.57 -5.46 -0.54
CA SER A 113 23.19 -4.35 -1.27
C SER A 113 22.14 -3.42 -1.87
N GLN A 114 21.05 -3.95 -2.43
CA GLN A 114 19.93 -3.14 -2.94
C GLN A 114 19.22 -2.35 -1.82
N ILE A 115 19.05 -2.94 -0.64
CA ILE A 115 18.46 -2.24 0.51
C ILE A 115 19.38 -1.11 0.97
N GLU A 116 20.70 -1.34 0.99
CA GLU A 116 21.67 -0.31 1.35
C GLU A 116 21.71 0.84 0.35
N THR A 117 21.72 0.56 -0.95
CA THR A 117 21.69 1.62 -1.98
C THR A 117 20.41 2.44 -1.90
N ALA A 118 19.25 1.79 -1.79
CA ALA A 118 17.96 2.47 -1.64
C ALA A 118 17.90 3.34 -0.36
N LYS A 119 18.50 2.89 0.74
CA LYS A 119 18.62 3.69 1.96
C LYS A 119 19.50 4.92 1.76
N ARG A 120 20.65 4.77 1.08
CA ARG A 120 21.56 5.88 0.76
C ARG A 120 20.88 6.93 -0.12
N GLU A 121 20.24 6.50 -1.21
CA GLU A 121 19.49 7.40 -2.11
C GLU A 121 18.36 8.14 -1.39
N LYS A 122 17.64 7.46 -0.51
CA LYS A 122 16.59 8.08 0.30
C LYS A 122 17.18 9.13 1.26
N ALA A 123 18.31 8.82 1.91
CA ALA A 123 18.98 9.76 2.80
C ALA A 123 19.49 10.99 2.05
N GLU A 124 20.08 10.81 0.86
CA GLU A 124 20.53 11.90 0.01
C GLU A 124 19.37 12.80 -0.44
N ARG A 125 18.23 12.21 -0.85
CA ARG A 125 17.02 12.97 -1.18
C ARG A 125 16.47 13.77 -0.02
N ILE A 126 16.48 13.21 1.20
CA ILE A 126 16.05 13.92 2.40
C ILE A 126 16.99 15.09 2.67
N ARG A 127 18.31 14.85 2.61
CA ARG A 127 19.32 15.87 2.81
C ARG A 127 19.18 17.03 1.81
N GLN A 128 19.06 16.74 0.52
CA GLN A 128 18.85 17.77 -0.51
C GLN A 128 17.59 18.59 -0.24
N ARG A 129 16.50 17.93 0.14
CA ARG A 129 15.25 18.62 0.52
C ARG A 129 15.45 19.52 1.74
N GLU A 130 16.16 19.07 2.75
CA GLU A 130 16.44 19.85 3.96
C GLU A 130 17.33 21.07 3.65
N GLU A 131 18.37 20.90 2.83
CA GLU A 131 19.23 21.98 2.34
C GLU A 131 18.41 23.04 1.57
N ASP A 132 17.52 22.61 0.66
CA ASP A 132 16.62 23.49 -0.08
C ASP A 132 15.63 24.24 0.83
N VAL A 133 15.06 23.55 1.83
CA VAL A 133 14.14 24.15 2.79
C VAL A 133 14.87 25.18 3.65
N ALA A 134 16.08 24.87 4.15
CA ALA A 134 16.90 25.80 4.91
C ALA A 134 17.24 27.06 4.09
N ALA A 135 17.60 26.89 2.81
CA ALA A 135 17.86 28.00 1.90
C ALA A 135 16.62 28.90 1.69
N LYS A 136 15.42 28.31 1.60
CA LYS A 136 14.16 29.07 1.48
C LYS A 136 13.78 29.76 2.79
N LEU A 137 13.96 29.10 3.94
CA LEU A 137 13.69 29.67 5.26
C LEU A 137 14.56 30.90 5.54
N SER A 138 15.85 30.88 5.16
CA SER A 138 16.72 32.05 5.33
C SER A 138 16.28 33.28 4.50
N ARG A 139 15.56 33.07 3.39
CA ARG A 139 15.01 34.14 2.54
C ARG A 139 13.59 34.55 2.94
N LEU A 140 12.91 33.73 3.76
CA LEU A 140 11.51 33.91 4.11
C LEU A 140 11.26 35.23 4.85
N GLU A 141 12.13 35.61 5.79
CA GLU A 141 11.97 36.83 6.57
C GLU A 141 11.98 38.07 5.67
N LYS A 142 12.93 38.14 4.72
CA LYS A 142 13.03 39.21 3.73
C LYS A 142 11.79 39.28 2.85
N TRP A 143 11.35 38.14 2.29
CA TRP A 143 10.14 38.08 1.47
C TRP A 143 8.87 38.45 2.23
N SER A 144 8.79 38.05 3.51
CA SER A 144 7.66 38.40 4.37
C SER A 144 7.61 39.91 4.63
N GLN A 145 8.77 40.54 4.87
CA GLN A 145 8.84 41.99 5.02
C GLN A 145 8.48 42.73 3.73
N GLU A 146 9.06 42.34 2.60
CA GLU A 146 8.74 42.92 1.29
C GLU A 146 7.25 42.80 0.95
N PHE A 147 6.61 41.69 1.33
CA PHE A 147 5.18 41.50 1.16
C PHE A 147 4.37 42.43 2.06
N ARG A 148 4.70 42.52 3.36
CA ARG A 148 4.02 43.44 4.29
C ARG A 148 4.17 44.89 3.85
N ASP A 149 5.36 45.29 3.39
CA ASP A 149 5.62 46.64 2.90
C ASP A 149 4.79 46.95 1.64
N ARG A 150 4.61 45.96 0.76
CA ARG A 150 3.76 46.11 -0.44
C ARG A 150 2.29 46.25 -0.06
N VAL A 151 1.81 45.46 0.89
CA VAL A 151 0.43 45.55 1.40
C VAL A 151 0.21 46.91 2.05
N ALA A 152 1.10 47.34 2.95
CA ALA A 152 1.00 48.63 3.62
C ALA A 152 1.02 49.81 2.65
N LYS A 153 1.85 49.76 1.60
CA LYS A 153 1.84 50.78 0.52
C LYS A 153 0.51 50.79 -0.24
N ALA A 154 -0.01 49.63 -0.61
CA ALA A 154 -1.28 49.53 -1.32
C ALA A 154 -2.45 50.03 -0.46
N GLU A 155 -2.46 49.71 0.84
CA GLU A 155 -3.45 50.21 1.80
C GLU A 155 -3.36 51.72 1.97
N ALA A 156 -2.15 52.27 2.13
CA ALA A 156 -1.94 53.72 2.24
C ALA A 156 -2.38 54.46 0.97
N GLU A 157 -2.10 53.91 -0.22
CA GLU A 157 -2.56 54.48 -1.49
C GLU A 157 -4.08 54.43 -1.62
N ALA A 158 -4.71 53.33 -1.19
CA ALA A 158 -6.17 53.19 -1.19
C ALA A 158 -6.85 54.15 -0.21
N GLN A 159 -6.30 54.32 1.00
CA GLN A 159 -6.81 55.28 1.98
C GLN A 159 -6.62 56.72 1.49
N ALA A 160 -5.44 57.07 0.98
CA ALA A 160 -5.21 58.39 0.40
C ALA A 160 -6.14 58.68 -0.80
N ALA A 161 -6.51 57.66 -1.58
CA ALA A 161 -7.50 57.80 -2.64
C ALA A 161 -8.92 58.02 -2.09
N LYS A 162 -9.30 57.34 -1.01
CA LYS A 162 -10.57 57.57 -0.30
C LYS A 162 -10.62 58.97 0.30
N ASP A 163 -9.60 59.38 1.05
CA ASP A 163 -9.52 60.70 1.67
C ASP A 163 -9.57 61.82 0.63
N ARG A 164 -8.86 61.67 -0.50
CA ARG A 164 -8.94 62.64 -1.61
C ARG A 164 -10.35 62.71 -2.18
N ARG A 165 -11.00 61.57 -2.37
CA ARG A 165 -12.38 61.52 -2.87
C ARG A 165 -13.36 62.14 -1.87
N GLU A 166 -13.20 61.89 -0.58
CA GLU A 166 -14.05 62.45 0.47
C GLU A 166 -13.87 63.97 0.59
N ARG A 167 -12.64 64.49 0.52
CA ARG A 167 -12.38 65.94 0.47
C ARG A 167 -13.05 66.62 -0.72
N LEU A 168 -12.91 66.04 -1.91
CA LEU A 168 -13.56 66.56 -3.13
C LEU A 168 -15.09 66.55 -3.00
N VAL A 169 -15.65 65.47 -2.44
CA VAL A 169 -17.10 65.36 -2.22
C VAL A 169 -17.57 66.38 -1.17
N GLU A 170 -16.81 66.62 -0.11
CA GLU A 170 -17.15 67.63 0.90
C GLU A 170 -17.08 69.06 0.36
N GLU A 171 -16.05 69.41 -0.41
CA GLU A 171 -15.92 70.74 -1.00
C GLU A 171 -17.09 71.04 -1.95
N VAL A 172 -17.46 70.06 -2.79
CA VAL A 172 -18.63 70.17 -3.65
C VAL A 172 -19.91 70.29 -2.81
N ARG A 173 -20.08 69.51 -1.74
CA ARG A 173 -21.23 69.65 -0.81
C ARG A 173 -21.29 71.02 -0.15
N ARG A 174 -20.15 71.61 0.24
CA ARG A 174 -20.06 72.97 0.81
C ARG A 174 -20.44 74.04 -0.21
N HIS A 175 -20.11 73.86 -1.48
CA HIS A 175 -20.51 74.77 -2.56
C HIS A 175 -22.01 74.79 -2.80
N PHE A 176 -22.71 73.65 -2.66
CA PHE A 176 -24.15 73.59 -2.85
C PHE A 176 -24.95 73.94 -1.60
N GLY A 177 -24.45 73.67 -0.39
CA GLY A 177 -25.11 74.05 0.87
C GLY A 177 -26.33 73.21 1.25
N PHE A 178 -26.68 72.16 0.49
CA PHE A 178 -27.72 71.18 0.80
C PHE A 178 -27.23 69.74 0.56
N LYS A 179 -27.90 68.74 1.17
CA LYS A 179 -27.55 67.31 1.04
C LYS A 179 -27.86 66.80 -0.38
N LEU A 180 -26.94 66.99 -1.32
CA LEU A 180 -26.98 66.44 -2.67
C LEU A 180 -26.51 64.98 -2.69
N ASP A 181 -27.26 64.13 -3.39
CA ASP A 181 -26.92 62.71 -3.55
C ASP A 181 -25.81 62.54 -4.61
N THR A 182 -24.89 61.62 -4.36
CA THR A 182 -23.67 61.39 -5.17
C THR A 182 -23.94 60.90 -6.60
N LYS A 183 -25.18 60.51 -6.89
CA LYS A 183 -25.61 59.97 -8.19
C LYS A 183 -26.16 61.03 -9.14
N ASP A 184 -26.41 62.24 -8.66
CA ASP A 184 -27.03 63.33 -9.42
C ASP A 184 -26.11 63.89 -10.53
N GLU A 185 -26.67 64.31 -11.66
CA GLU A 185 -25.89 64.70 -12.86
C GLU A 185 -25.13 66.01 -12.65
N ARG A 186 -25.75 66.99 -11.98
CA ARG A 186 -25.13 68.27 -11.62
C ARG A 186 -23.93 68.10 -10.68
N PHE A 187 -23.98 67.09 -9.81
CA PHE A 187 -22.89 66.74 -8.91
C PHE A 187 -21.69 66.19 -9.69
N LYS A 188 -21.93 65.34 -10.69
CA LYS A 188 -20.89 64.75 -11.54
C LYS A 188 -20.19 65.79 -12.41
N GLU A 189 -20.92 66.76 -12.95
CA GLU A 189 -20.33 67.82 -13.78
C GLU A 189 -19.38 68.72 -12.98
N LEU A 190 -19.80 69.15 -11.79
CA LEU A 190 -18.97 70.00 -10.92
C LEU A 190 -17.82 69.23 -10.26
N LEU A 191 -18.02 67.97 -9.89
CA LEU A 191 -16.92 67.10 -9.47
C LEU A 191 -15.88 66.92 -10.60
N ALA A 192 -16.33 66.70 -11.84
CA ALA A 192 -15.44 66.56 -12.99
C ALA A 192 -14.69 67.86 -13.35
N GLN A 193 -15.27 69.03 -13.10
CA GLN A 193 -14.58 70.31 -13.25
C GLN A 193 -13.50 70.48 -12.18
N LYS A 194 -13.81 70.18 -10.91
CA LYS A 194 -12.85 70.26 -9.79
C LYS A 194 -11.73 69.23 -9.91
N GLU A 195 -12.03 68.00 -10.32
CA GLU A 195 -11.01 66.99 -10.62
C GLU A 195 -10.07 67.42 -11.76
N LYS A 196 -10.56 68.16 -12.77
CA LYS A 196 -9.70 68.71 -13.84
C LYS A 196 -8.78 69.81 -13.34
N GLU A 197 -9.24 70.65 -12.42
CA GLU A 197 -8.43 71.70 -11.78
C GLU A 197 -7.34 71.10 -10.89
N ASP A 198 -7.70 70.17 -10.01
CA ASP A 198 -6.75 69.46 -9.15
C ASP A 198 -5.72 68.65 -9.94
N LYS A 199 -6.14 68.04 -11.05
CA LYS A 199 -5.21 67.32 -11.95
C LYS A 199 -4.23 68.26 -12.64
N LYS A 200 -4.58 69.52 -12.90
CA LYS A 200 -3.64 70.53 -13.42
C LYS A 200 -2.64 70.94 -12.34
N ILE A 201 -3.14 71.23 -11.13
CA ILE A 201 -2.30 71.62 -9.98
C ILE A 201 -1.32 70.49 -9.62
N GLN A 202 -1.76 69.23 -9.60
CA GLN A 202 -0.90 68.08 -9.36
C GLN A 202 0.16 67.87 -10.45
N LYS A 203 -0.18 68.15 -11.72
CA LYS A 203 0.79 68.08 -12.83
C LYS A 203 1.86 69.17 -12.72
N GLU A 204 1.49 70.37 -12.32
CA GLU A 204 2.42 71.48 -12.11
C GLU A 204 3.31 71.25 -10.90
N ALA A 205 2.76 70.77 -9.78
CA ALA A 205 3.52 70.35 -8.61
C ALA A 205 4.49 69.20 -8.95
N ARG A 206 4.06 68.24 -9.78
CA ARG A 206 4.92 67.14 -10.25
C ARG A 206 6.03 67.62 -11.19
N LYS A 207 5.81 68.67 -11.98
CA LYS A 207 6.87 69.31 -12.80
C LYS A 207 7.91 70.01 -11.92
N LYS A 208 7.47 70.83 -10.96
CA LYS A 208 8.36 71.51 -10.01
C LYS A 208 9.18 70.53 -9.16
N ALA A 209 8.56 69.48 -8.63
CA ALA A 209 9.28 68.44 -7.88
C ALA A 209 10.26 67.61 -8.74
N ARG A 210 10.05 67.55 -10.07
CA ARG A 210 11.02 66.95 -11.00
C ARG A 210 12.20 67.90 -11.26
N GLU A 211 11.92 69.17 -11.46
CA GLU A 211 12.93 70.23 -11.64
C GLU A 211 13.84 70.33 -10.40
N GLU A 212 13.26 70.34 -9.19
CA GLU A 212 14.00 70.34 -7.92
C GLU A 212 14.87 69.09 -7.75
N LYS A 213 14.38 67.90 -8.12
CA LYS A 213 15.18 66.66 -8.09
C LYS A 213 16.33 66.66 -9.09
N VAL A 214 16.17 67.33 -10.24
CA VAL A 214 17.24 67.47 -11.24
C VAL A 214 18.29 68.47 -10.77
N ILE A 215 17.87 69.59 -10.17
CA ILE A 215 18.79 70.58 -9.58
C ILE A 215 19.56 69.98 -8.41
N ALA A 216 18.92 69.21 -7.53
CA ALA A 216 19.59 68.51 -6.43
C ALA A 216 20.61 67.47 -6.93
N LYS A 217 20.32 66.76 -8.02
CA LYS A 217 21.27 65.84 -8.66
C LYS A 217 22.43 66.57 -9.35
N LEU A 218 22.21 67.77 -9.88
CA LEU A 218 23.26 68.61 -10.47
C LEU A 218 24.19 69.22 -9.40
N LEU A 219 23.64 69.68 -8.28
CA LEU A 219 24.41 70.19 -7.14
C LEU A 219 25.19 69.10 -6.39
N ALA A 220 24.64 67.89 -6.29
CA ALA A 220 25.36 66.73 -5.73
C ALA A 220 26.53 66.29 -6.61
N LYS A 221 26.45 66.53 -7.93
CA LYS A 221 27.48 66.18 -8.92
C LYS A 221 28.53 67.29 -9.12
N SER A 222 28.30 68.50 -8.59
CA SER A 222 29.26 69.60 -8.60
C SER A 222 30.05 69.75 -7.30
N ASN A 223 29.65 69.04 -6.24
CA ASN A 223 30.33 68.96 -4.94
C ASN A 223 31.15 67.66 -4.78
N GLU A 224 31.32 66.92 -5.87
CA GLU A 224 32.21 65.77 -6.03
C GLU A 224 33.27 66.15 -7.09
#